data_AF-A0A015U1P4-F1
#
_entry.id   AF-A0A015U1P4-F1
#
_cell.length_a   1.000
_cell.length_b   1.000
_cell.length_c   1.000
_cell.angle_alpha   90.00
_cell.angle_beta   90.00
_cell.angle_gamma   90.00
#
_symmetry.space_group_name_H-M   'P 1'
#
loop_
_entity.id
_entity.type
_entity.pdbx_description
1 polymer ?
#
loop_
_entity_poly.entity_id
_entity_poly.type
_entity_poly.pdbx_seq_one_letter_code
_entity_poly.pdbx_strand_id
1 'polypeptide(L)'
;MKTTRLQLSLLALFLGCASLQAQYKWADPLKQDFHTVRGQAWQDELKDSYARLPQRAEDKVRKPLWDLSRQSAGLSVVFRSNASEIKVRYVVKGGLSMPHMPATGVSGIDLYATDNNGQERWCAGNYSMGDTIVYNFRGLSYAAKSGNGFEYQLFLPLYNSVSWMEIGVPADASFRFLPVSQEKPLVIYGTSIAQGACASRPGMAWGNILNRKLGHPVINLGFSGNGKLEEALFDLLSEIDARLYIIDCMPNLAGKEASAVVYQRTLEGVKKLREKSRAPILLVEHDGYSNEFSSESAEESYRVANAELRKAYETLQKEQVPTVYYLTKEEIGMPMDAMVDGVHSTDLGMQQYADSYRKKIGEILHEESKGPTSCIPCKQQRDPYDWYGRHEEILKLNKQSAPEVVMIGNSITHFWGGEPIAHNQFGTESWDKLFKGKRVRNLGFGWDKTENVLWRIYHGELDGFQAQNIFLLIGTNNLLFNTDDEVIEGICRVVKAIRERQPRAKLCVMGILPRKEMETRIAQIDAALQKRLNGKDCTFINLAPQLTHKDGTIDHSLFRDGLHPNAEGYKRIAKVLKGYL
;
A
#
# COMPACT_ATOMS: atom_id res chain seq x y z
N MET A 1 82.04 -1.81 -38.28
CA MET A 1 81.54 -2.16 -39.63
C MET A 1 80.60 -3.36 -39.50
N LYS A 2 79.37 -3.23 -40.04
CA LYS A 2 78.34 -4.26 -40.29
C LYS A 2 77.55 -4.78 -39.07
N THR A 3 76.38 -4.23 -38.72
CA THR A 3 75.01 -4.32 -39.32
C THR A 3 74.15 -5.49 -38.82
N THR A 4 73.25 -5.14 -37.89
CA THR A 4 71.79 -5.40 -37.85
C THR A 4 71.15 -6.23 -38.97
N ARG A 5 70.25 -7.18 -38.60
CA ARG A 5 68.89 -7.40 -39.14
C ARG A 5 68.17 -8.46 -38.29
N LEU A 6 67.19 -8.09 -37.46
CA LEU A 6 65.75 -7.99 -37.78
C LEU A 6 65.04 -9.36 -37.79
N GLN A 7 64.56 -9.80 -36.63
CA GLN A 7 63.39 -10.67 -36.52
C GLN A 7 62.29 -9.87 -35.80
N LEU A 8 61.44 -9.23 -36.60
CA LEU A 8 60.20 -8.60 -36.16
C LEU A 8 59.06 -9.62 -36.33
N SER A 9 58.35 -9.85 -35.22
CA SER A 9 56.89 -9.76 -35.12
C SER A 9 56.00 -10.75 -35.90
N LEU A 10 55.49 -11.75 -35.18
CA LEU A 10 54.08 -12.17 -35.21
C LEU A 10 53.67 -12.45 -33.74
N LEU A 11 52.82 -11.60 -33.13
CA LEU A 11 51.37 -11.81 -32.94
C LEU A 11 51.08 -13.06 -32.06
N ALA A 12 50.30 -13.02 -30.97
CA ALA A 12 49.30 -12.07 -30.54
C ALA A 12 48.99 -12.26 -29.04
N LEU A 13 48.58 -11.15 -28.44
CA LEU A 13 47.80 -10.98 -27.20
C LEU A 13 47.31 -12.27 -26.51
N PHE A 14 47.96 -12.66 -25.41
CA PHE A 14 47.25 -13.17 -24.24
C PHE A 14 47.01 -12.02 -23.26
N LEU A 15 46.23 -11.03 -23.71
CA LEU A 15 45.52 -10.16 -22.76
C LEU A 15 44.44 -11.06 -22.16
N GLY A 16 44.72 -11.62 -20.99
CA GLY A 16 43.72 -12.28 -20.18
C GLY A 16 42.55 -11.32 -20.02
N CYS A 17 41.42 -11.65 -20.65
CA CYS A 17 40.12 -11.16 -20.22
C CYS A 17 39.90 -11.67 -18.80
N ALA A 18 40.50 -11.01 -17.80
CA ALA A 18 39.93 -10.99 -16.48
C ALA A 18 38.56 -10.35 -16.69
N SER A 19 37.51 -11.19 -16.71
CA SER A 19 36.17 -10.69 -16.57
C SER A 19 36.17 -9.90 -15.27
N LEU A 20 36.01 -8.57 -15.38
CA LEU A 20 35.59 -7.74 -14.27
C LEU A 20 34.23 -8.30 -13.85
N GLN A 21 34.22 -9.32 -12.99
CA GLN A 21 33.02 -9.68 -12.26
C GLN A 21 32.68 -8.43 -11.47
N ALA A 22 31.54 -7.81 -11.79
CA ALA A 22 31.05 -6.68 -11.03
C ALA A 22 31.05 -7.07 -9.56
N GLN A 23 31.80 -6.33 -8.74
CA GLN A 23 31.78 -6.53 -7.30
C GLN A 23 30.37 -6.19 -6.82
N TYR A 24 29.76 -7.06 -6.01
CA TYR A 24 28.46 -6.79 -5.41
C TYR A 24 28.65 -6.24 -4.00
N LYS A 25 27.82 -5.28 -3.63
CA LYS A 25 27.59 -4.93 -2.23
C LYS A 25 26.35 -5.66 -1.74
N TRP A 26 26.45 -6.25 -0.56
CA TRP A 26 25.40 -7.04 0.07
C TRP A 26 24.89 -6.30 1.31
N ALA A 27 23.57 -6.29 1.48
CA ALA A 27 22.92 -5.66 2.61
C ALA A 27 21.92 -6.63 3.25
N ASP A 28 21.98 -6.70 4.58
CA ASP A 28 21.09 -7.51 5.40
C ASP A 28 19.96 -6.60 5.93
N PRO A 29 18.69 -6.91 5.66
CA PRO A 29 17.57 -6.09 6.14
C PRO A 29 17.48 -6.05 7.67
N LEU A 30 17.90 -7.09 8.40
CA LEU A 30 17.86 -7.10 9.87
C LEU A 30 18.98 -6.29 10.51
N LYS A 31 19.98 -5.82 9.74
CA LYS A 31 21.12 -5.03 10.25
C LYS A 31 20.98 -3.53 9.99
N GLN A 32 19.78 -3.05 9.71
CA GLN A 32 19.52 -1.62 9.53
C GLN A 32 19.18 -0.94 10.86
N ASP A 33 19.42 0.37 10.95
CA ASP A 33 19.10 1.18 12.15
C ASP A 33 17.59 1.42 12.34
N PHE A 34 16.76 0.91 11.43
CA PHE A 34 15.31 1.01 11.45
C PHE A 34 14.68 -0.30 10.97
N HIS A 35 13.44 -0.56 11.37
CA HIS A 35 12.71 -1.77 10.97
C HIS A 35 12.44 -1.77 9.46
N THR A 36 12.85 -2.85 8.77
CA THR A 36 12.67 -3.02 7.32
C THR A 36 11.67 -4.12 6.95
N VAL A 37 11.42 -5.08 7.84
CA VAL A 37 10.53 -6.21 7.58
C VAL A 37 9.09 -5.75 7.74
N ARG A 38 8.36 -5.69 6.63
CA ARG A 38 6.94 -5.33 6.58
C ARG A 38 6.07 -6.56 6.84
N GLY A 39 4.87 -6.34 7.36
CA GLY A 39 3.89 -7.38 7.67
C GLY A 39 3.99 -7.96 9.09
N GLN A 40 4.79 -7.36 9.96
CA GLN A 40 4.89 -7.70 11.39
C GLN A 40 4.07 -6.71 12.24
N ALA A 41 3.31 -7.24 13.21
CA ALA A 41 2.54 -6.40 14.13
C ALA A 41 3.37 -5.88 15.31
N TRP A 42 4.25 -6.73 15.86
CA TRP A 42 5.05 -6.46 17.06
C TRP A 42 6.50 -6.14 16.69
N GLN A 43 6.70 -5.06 15.92
CA GLN A 43 7.98 -4.75 15.27
C GLN A 43 9.17 -4.73 16.23
N ASP A 44 9.05 -4.05 17.37
CA ASP A 44 10.15 -3.96 18.35
C ASP A 44 10.52 -5.33 18.97
N GLU A 45 9.52 -6.20 19.19
CA GLU A 45 9.72 -7.56 19.71
C GLU A 45 10.26 -8.53 18.64
N LEU A 46 10.16 -8.15 17.36
CA LEU A 46 10.46 -9.01 16.20
C LEU A 46 11.64 -8.52 15.35
N LYS A 47 12.26 -7.40 15.70
CA LYS A 47 13.27 -6.67 14.92
C LYS A 47 14.43 -7.51 14.38
N ASP A 48 14.80 -8.58 15.09
CA ASP A 48 15.91 -9.48 14.75
C ASP A 48 15.42 -10.81 14.11
N SER A 49 14.21 -10.83 13.54
CA SER A 49 13.60 -12.07 13.05
C SER A 49 12.63 -11.87 11.88
N TYR A 50 12.37 -12.96 11.15
CA TYR A 50 11.32 -13.06 10.14
C TYR A 50 10.09 -13.84 10.64
N ALA A 51 9.81 -13.76 11.95
CA ALA A 51 8.64 -14.40 12.55
C ALA A 51 7.42 -13.47 12.55
N ARG A 52 6.25 -14.04 12.84
CA ARG A 52 4.95 -13.35 12.80
C ARG A 52 4.35 -13.11 14.18
N LEU A 53 4.67 -13.92 15.18
CA LEU A 53 4.27 -13.73 16.59
C LEU A 53 5.48 -13.43 17.48
N PRO A 54 5.31 -12.56 18.51
CA PRO A 54 6.40 -12.19 19.42
C PRO A 54 6.74 -13.35 20.34
N GLN A 55 7.93 -13.35 20.91
CA GLN A 55 8.43 -14.46 21.73
C GLN A 55 7.51 -14.81 22.92
N ARG A 56 6.89 -13.81 23.55
CA ARG A 56 5.92 -13.99 24.66
C ARG A 56 4.64 -14.74 24.28
N ALA A 57 4.40 -15.00 23.00
CA ALA A 57 3.26 -15.78 22.54
C ALA A 57 3.48 -17.30 22.63
N GLU A 58 4.73 -17.77 22.73
CA GLU A 58 5.08 -19.20 22.69
C GLU A 58 4.27 -20.04 23.70
N ASP A 59 4.23 -19.61 24.95
CA ASP A 59 3.51 -20.33 26.02
C ASP A 59 2.00 -20.04 26.06
N LYS A 60 1.51 -19.13 25.21
CA LYS A 60 0.10 -18.71 25.18
C LYS A 60 -0.69 -19.39 24.08
N VAL A 61 -0.02 -19.82 23.01
CA VAL A 61 -0.66 -20.44 21.85
C VAL A 61 -0.30 -21.92 21.78
N ARG A 62 -1.10 -22.70 21.05
CA ARG A 62 -0.81 -24.13 20.85
C ARG A 62 0.50 -24.29 20.08
N LYS A 63 1.31 -25.28 20.45
CA LYS A 63 2.61 -25.55 19.82
C LYS A 63 2.60 -25.59 18.28
N PRO A 64 1.63 -26.24 17.60
CA PRO A 64 1.58 -26.21 16.13
C PRO A 64 1.38 -24.80 15.55
N LEU A 65 0.58 -23.95 16.21
CA LEU A 65 0.37 -22.56 15.81
C LEU A 65 1.67 -21.76 16.02
N TRP A 66 2.32 -21.94 17.17
CA TRP A 66 3.61 -21.30 17.46
C TRP A 66 4.65 -21.64 16.39
N ASP A 67 4.79 -22.91 16.02
CA ASP A 67 5.75 -23.35 14.99
C ASP A 67 5.48 -22.69 13.64
N LEU A 68 4.21 -22.61 13.23
CA LEU A 68 3.80 -21.92 12.00
C LEU A 68 4.04 -20.40 12.07
N SER A 69 3.97 -19.81 13.26
CA SER A 69 4.27 -18.38 13.45
C SER A 69 5.73 -18.01 13.20
N ARG A 70 6.64 -18.99 13.21
CA ARG A 70 8.05 -18.79 12.88
C ARG A 70 8.30 -18.72 11.37
N GLN A 71 7.29 -18.99 10.54
CA GLN A 71 7.36 -18.91 9.08
C GLN A 71 7.00 -17.49 8.60
N SER A 72 7.53 -17.08 7.45
CA SER A 72 7.51 -15.69 6.97
C SER A 72 6.33 -15.30 6.08
N ALA A 73 5.20 -16.01 6.17
CA ALA A 73 4.05 -15.78 5.30
C ALA A 73 3.55 -14.33 5.36
N GLY A 74 3.38 -13.70 4.21
CA GLY A 74 2.93 -12.30 4.12
C GLY A 74 3.98 -11.24 4.49
N LEU A 75 5.18 -11.66 4.93
CA LEU A 75 6.26 -10.71 5.19
C LEU A 75 6.90 -10.26 3.88
N SER A 76 7.41 -9.03 3.87
CA SER A 76 8.18 -8.50 2.74
C SER A 76 9.25 -7.51 3.16
N VAL A 77 10.21 -7.26 2.28
CA VAL A 77 11.22 -6.21 2.44
C VAL A 77 11.11 -5.25 1.26
N VAL A 78 11.16 -3.94 1.54
CA VAL A 78 11.07 -2.91 0.50
C VAL A 78 12.36 -2.10 0.45
N PHE A 79 12.85 -1.84 -0.75
CA PHE A 79 14.07 -1.11 -0.99
C PHE A 79 14.01 -0.33 -2.31
N ARG A 80 14.91 0.63 -2.50
CA ARG A 80 15.04 1.39 -3.75
C ARG A 80 16.42 1.17 -4.34
N SER A 81 16.48 0.92 -5.65
CA SER A 81 17.73 0.71 -6.37
C SER A 81 17.62 1.03 -7.85
N ASN A 82 18.71 1.49 -8.44
CA ASN A 82 18.87 1.63 -9.89
C ASN A 82 19.69 0.48 -10.53
N ALA A 83 19.82 -0.65 -9.84
CA ALA A 83 20.58 -1.80 -10.29
C ALA A 83 19.85 -2.61 -11.37
N SER A 84 20.47 -2.79 -12.54
CA SER A 84 19.96 -3.67 -13.60
C SER A 84 19.98 -5.17 -13.27
N GLU A 85 20.65 -5.53 -12.17
CA GLU A 85 20.68 -6.87 -11.59
C GLU A 85 20.54 -6.79 -10.06
N ILE A 86 19.62 -7.58 -9.51
CA ILE A 86 19.44 -7.76 -8.07
C ILE A 86 19.64 -9.25 -7.75
N LYS A 87 20.48 -9.54 -6.77
CA LYS A 87 20.67 -10.89 -6.24
C LYS A 87 20.11 -10.98 -4.83
N VAL A 88 19.54 -12.12 -4.49
CA VAL A 88 19.11 -12.41 -3.12
C VAL A 88 19.65 -13.78 -2.73
N ARG A 89 20.20 -13.89 -1.53
CA ARG A 89 20.61 -15.17 -0.93
C ARG A 89 20.09 -15.29 0.49
N TYR A 90 19.62 -16.47 0.85
CA TYR A 90 19.02 -16.72 2.16
C TYR A 90 18.98 -18.21 2.49
N VAL A 91 18.78 -18.53 3.77
CA VAL A 91 18.64 -19.91 4.26
C VAL A 91 17.28 -20.07 4.94
N VAL A 92 16.64 -21.20 4.69
CA VAL A 92 15.38 -21.60 5.33
C VAL A 92 15.59 -22.85 6.21
N LYS A 93 14.68 -23.13 7.15
CA LYS A 93 14.85 -24.21 8.14
C LYS A 93 14.06 -25.50 7.85
N GLY A 94 12.93 -25.39 7.18
CA GLY A 94 12.02 -26.50 6.89
C GLY A 94 12.21 -27.09 5.49
N GLY A 95 11.39 -28.08 5.16
CA GLY A 95 11.37 -28.71 3.83
C GLY A 95 11.09 -27.70 2.71
N LEU A 96 11.70 -27.92 1.54
CA LEU A 96 11.66 -26.94 0.47
C LEU A 96 10.30 -26.83 -0.23
N SER A 97 9.52 -27.91 -0.27
CA SER A 97 8.21 -28.00 -0.93
C SER A 97 7.23 -28.88 -0.13
N MET A 98 5.96 -28.89 -0.54
CA MET A 98 4.94 -29.84 -0.07
C MET A 98 4.37 -30.62 -1.26
N PRO A 99 3.73 -31.80 -1.06
CA PRO A 99 3.21 -32.60 -2.18
C PRO A 99 2.28 -31.86 -3.15
N HIS A 100 1.56 -30.85 -2.66
CA HIS A 100 0.55 -30.08 -3.37
C HIS A 100 0.94 -28.59 -3.52
N MET A 101 2.16 -28.20 -3.10
CA MET A 101 2.65 -26.81 -3.17
C MET A 101 4.13 -26.76 -3.62
N PRO A 102 4.45 -26.02 -4.70
CA PRO A 102 5.79 -26.00 -5.27
C PRO A 102 6.81 -25.34 -4.35
N ALA A 103 8.10 -25.66 -4.55
CA ALA A 103 9.19 -25.09 -3.75
C ALA A 103 9.24 -23.56 -3.82
N THR A 104 8.85 -22.98 -4.96
CA THR A 104 8.76 -21.53 -5.15
C THR A 104 7.70 -20.88 -4.26
N GLY A 105 6.62 -21.57 -3.91
CA GLY A 105 5.60 -21.08 -2.98
C GLY A 105 5.98 -21.29 -1.52
N VAL A 106 6.47 -22.49 -1.20
CA VAL A 106 6.82 -22.88 0.18
C VAL A 106 8.04 -22.11 0.68
N SER A 107 9.12 -22.09 -0.12
CA SER A 107 10.45 -21.63 0.28
C SER A 107 11.01 -20.53 -0.61
N GLY A 108 10.34 -20.17 -1.70
CA GLY A 108 10.80 -19.15 -2.64
C GLY A 108 10.53 -17.72 -2.19
N ILE A 109 11.03 -16.77 -2.98
CA ILE A 109 10.79 -15.33 -2.84
C ILE A 109 10.20 -14.78 -4.13
N ASP A 110 9.61 -13.59 -4.06
CA ASP A 110 8.93 -12.99 -5.21
C ASP A 110 9.13 -11.48 -5.26
N LEU A 111 9.60 -10.95 -6.39
CA LEU A 111 10.03 -9.56 -6.51
C LEU A 111 9.10 -8.78 -7.45
N TYR A 112 8.70 -7.60 -6.99
CA TYR A 112 7.91 -6.64 -7.75
C TYR A 112 8.59 -5.27 -7.73
N ALA A 113 8.54 -4.56 -8.85
CA ALA A 113 9.02 -3.20 -8.98
C ALA A 113 7.85 -2.24 -9.21
N THR A 114 7.85 -1.08 -8.55
CA THR A 114 6.90 0.01 -8.81
C THR A 114 7.58 1.08 -9.67
N ASP A 115 6.97 1.42 -10.80
CA ASP A 115 7.48 2.47 -11.69
C ASP A 115 7.09 3.89 -11.25
N ASN A 116 7.58 4.90 -11.96
CA ASN A 116 7.39 6.30 -11.58
C ASN A 116 5.93 6.77 -11.63
N ASN A 117 5.02 6.00 -12.20
CA ASN A 117 3.58 6.27 -12.22
C ASN A 117 2.80 5.39 -11.23
N GLY A 118 3.51 4.69 -10.33
CA GLY A 118 2.89 3.82 -9.34
C GLY A 118 2.45 2.48 -9.91
N GLN A 119 2.79 2.15 -11.16
CA GLN A 119 2.43 0.87 -11.75
C GLN A 119 3.42 -0.20 -11.29
N GLU A 120 2.88 -1.24 -10.70
CA GLU A 120 3.65 -2.40 -10.25
C GLU A 120 3.91 -3.37 -11.41
N ARG A 121 5.09 -3.98 -11.42
CA ARG A 121 5.58 -4.93 -12.43
C ARG A 121 6.29 -6.09 -11.75
N TRP A 122 5.92 -7.31 -12.11
CA TRP A 122 6.60 -8.51 -11.62
C TRP A 122 8.01 -8.62 -12.23
N CYS A 123 8.99 -9.02 -11.40
CA CYS A 123 10.37 -9.22 -11.81
C CYS A 123 10.68 -10.72 -11.88
N ALA A 124 10.85 -11.24 -13.10
CA ALA A 124 11.27 -12.63 -13.28
C ALA A 124 12.71 -12.83 -12.78
N GLY A 125 12.90 -13.83 -11.93
CA GLY A 125 14.20 -14.22 -11.39
C GLY A 125 14.53 -15.67 -11.74
N ASN A 126 15.80 -15.93 -12.05
CA ASN A 126 16.33 -17.28 -12.07
C ASN A 126 16.70 -17.67 -10.64
N TYR A 127 16.49 -18.93 -10.25
CA TYR A 127 16.72 -19.36 -8.88
C TYR A 127 17.41 -20.72 -8.80
N SER A 128 18.05 -20.97 -7.67
CA SER A 128 18.59 -22.28 -7.28
C SER A 128 18.14 -22.59 -5.87
N MET A 129 17.48 -23.75 -5.69
CA MET A 129 16.99 -24.24 -4.41
C MET A 129 18.02 -25.23 -3.84
N GLY A 130 18.74 -24.83 -2.81
CA GLY A 130 19.72 -25.66 -2.09
C GLY A 130 19.86 -25.19 -0.64
N ASP A 131 20.94 -25.58 0.04
CA ASP A 131 21.18 -25.19 1.44
C ASP A 131 21.13 -23.67 1.63
N THR A 132 21.75 -22.94 0.71
CA THR A 132 21.52 -21.50 0.51
C THR A 132 20.72 -21.31 -0.75
N ILE A 133 19.51 -20.78 -0.62
CA ILE A 133 18.65 -20.45 -1.75
C ILE A 133 19.14 -19.13 -2.35
N VAL A 134 19.24 -19.10 -3.68
CA VAL A 134 19.70 -17.91 -4.42
C VAL A 134 18.69 -17.56 -5.50
N TYR A 135 18.36 -16.28 -5.59
CA TYR A 135 17.60 -15.69 -6.70
C TYR A 135 18.45 -14.63 -7.40
N ASN A 136 18.33 -14.57 -8.73
CA ASN A 136 18.97 -13.58 -9.57
C ASN A 136 17.97 -12.96 -10.55
N PHE A 137 17.67 -11.68 -10.33
CA PHE A 137 16.79 -10.87 -11.15
C PHE A 137 17.66 -10.02 -12.08
N ARG A 138 17.64 -10.33 -13.39
CA ARG A 138 18.49 -9.68 -14.42
C ARG A 138 17.64 -8.93 -15.44
N GLY A 139 18.30 -8.01 -16.16
CA GLY A 139 17.65 -7.27 -17.24
C GLY A 139 16.60 -6.28 -16.73
N LEU A 140 16.73 -5.86 -15.47
CA LEU A 140 15.87 -4.84 -14.90
C LEU A 140 16.17 -3.52 -15.61
N SER A 141 15.16 -2.99 -16.30
CA SER A 141 15.27 -1.80 -17.13
C SER A 141 14.28 -0.75 -16.67
N TYR A 142 14.63 0.50 -16.90
CA TYR A 142 14.02 1.65 -16.25
C TYR A 142 13.51 2.62 -17.30
N ALA A 143 12.19 2.65 -17.49
CA ALA A 143 11.58 3.56 -18.45
C ALA A 143 11.66 5.04 -18.03
N ALA A 144 12.05 5.35 -16.78
CA ALA A 144 11.98 6.69 -16.23
C ALA A 144 13.31 7.19 -15.62
N LYS A 145 13.70 8.41 -16.01
CA LYS A 145 15.03 9.04 -15.84
C LYS A 145 15.26 9.71 -14.48
N SER A 146 14.60 9.30 -13.39
CA SER A 146 14.79 9.96 -12.08
C SER A 146 16.17 9.68 -11.46
N GLY A 147 17.00 8.82 -12.07
CA GLY A 147 18.35 8.46 -11.62
C GLY A 147 18.38 7.57 -10.36
N ASN A 148 17.34 7.65 -9.54
CA ASN A 148 17.18 6.95 -8.26
C ASN A 148 16.68 5.51 -8.39
N GLY A 149 16.34 5.06 -9.60
CA GLY A 149 15.85 3.71 -9.85
C GLY A 149 14.41 3.48 -9.38
N PHE A 150 14.06 2.22 -9.13
CA PHE A 150 12.68 1.79 -8.83
C PHE A 150 12.56 1.39 -7.36
N GLU A 151 11.35 1.49 -6.83
CA GLU A 151 11.00 0.84 -5.57
C GLU A 151 10.73 -0.63 -5.84
N TYR A 152 11.31 -1.50 -5.02
CA TYR A 152 11.19 -2.94 -5.11
C TYR A 152 10.58 -3.47 -3.82
N GLN A 153 9.64 -4.40 -3.95
CA GLN A 153 9.08 -5.17 -2.84
C GLN A 153 9.35 -6.65 -3.06
N LEU A 154 10.07 -7.24 -2.11
CA LEU A 154 10.43 -8.65 -2.09
C LEU A 154 9.57 -9.39 -1.05
N PHE A 155 8.63 -10.21 -1.51
CA PHE A 155 7.81 -11.07 -0.66
C PHE A 155 8.60 -12.32 -0.24
N LEU A 156 8.45 -12.70 1.03
CA LEU A 156 9.18 -13.79 1.67
C LEU A 156 8.42 -15.14 1.59
N PRO A 157 9.09 -16.27 1.89
CA PRO A 157 8.48 -17.61 1.82
C PRO A 157 7.19 -17.76 2.62
N LEU A 158 6.22 -18.53 2.09
CA LEU A 158 4.90 -18.70 2.71
C LEU A 158 4.85 -19.79 3.79
N TYR A 159 5.64 -20.86 3.63
CA TYR A 159 5.57 -22.05 4.48
C TYR A 159 6.94 -22.46 5.03
N ASN A 160 7.86 -21.51 5.14
CA ASN A 160 9.19 -21.77 5.68
C ASN A 160 9.72 -20.60 6.52
N SER A 161 10.66 -20.90 7.41
CA SER A 161 11.31 -19.94 8.31
C SER A 161 12.62 -19.47 7.71
N VAL A 162 12.75 -18.17 7.44
CA VAL A 162 14.00 -17.55 7.01
C VAL A 162 14.93 -17.38 8.22
N SER A 163 16.16 -17.86 8.11
CA SER A 163 17.18 -17.73 9.18
C SER A 163 18.00 -16.47 9.03
N TRP A 164 18.37 -16.14 7.80
CA TRP A 164 19.08 -14.91 7.42
C TRP A 164 18.82 -14.65 5.93
N MET A 165 18.97 -13.41 5.49
CA MET A 165 18.87 -13.01 4.09
C MET A 165 19.80 -11.84 3.79
N GLU A 166 20.32 -11.79 2.57
CA GLU A 166 21.01 -10.60 2.05
C GLU A 166 20.55 -10.28 0.63
N ILE A 167 20.46 -8.99 0.34
CA ILE A 167 20.17 -8.45 -0.99
C ILE A 167 21.44 -7.81 -1.55
N GLY A 168 21.83 -8.24 -2.74
CA GLY A 168 23.04 -7.83 -3.43
C GLY A 168 22.75 -7.03 -4.68
N VAL A 169 23.45 -5.92 -4.87
CA VAL A 169 23.46 -5.14 -6.11
C VAL A 169 24.89 -4.86 -6.56
N PRO A 170 25.15 -4.52 -7.84
CA PRO A 170 26.44 -4.01 -8.29
C PRO A 170 26.93 -2.86 -7.40
N ALA A 171 28.23 -2.82 -7.11
CA ALA A 171 28.81 -1.88 -6.13
C ALA A 171 28.54 -0.40 -6.47
N ASP A 172 28.49 -0.08 -7.77
CA ASP A 172 28.23 1.23 -8.34
C ASP A 172 26.73 1.62 -8.39
N ALA A 173 25.82 0.65 -8.24
CA ALA A 173 24.38 0.92 -8.22
C ALA A 173 23.94 1.57 -6.90
N SER A 174 22.92 2.43 -6.93
CA SER A 174 22.27 2.94 -5.72
C SER A 174 21.47 1.83 -5.05
N PHE A 175 21.46 1.81 -3.72
CA PHE A 175 20.65 0.86 -2.94
C PHE A 175 20.36 1.44 -1.56
N ARG A 176 19.10 1.38 -1.12
CA ARG A 176 18.71 1.64 0.26
C ARG A 176 17.43 0.89 0.61
N PHE A 177 17.35 0.36 1.83
CA PHE A 177 16.08 -0.13 2.36
C PHE A 177 15.12 1.03 2.63
N LEU A 178 13.82 0.75 2.59
CA LEU A 178 12.77 1.68 3.01
C LEU A 178 12.21 1.22 4.36
N PRO A 179 11.90 2.15 5.28
CA PRO A 179 11.31 1.81 6.56
C PRO A 179 9.92 1.19 6.38
N VAL A 180 9.49 0.49 7.43
CA VAL A 180 8.08 0.11 7.62
C VAL A 180 7.19 1.35 7.67
N SER A 181 6.00 1.24 7.07
CA SER A 181 5.02 2.33 7.01
C SER A 181 4.38 2.60 8.38
N GLN A 182 4.00 3.86 8.63
CA GLN A 182 3.17 4.26 9.77
C GLN A 182 1.68 3.94 9.58
N GLU A 183 1.28 3.50 8.39
CA GLU A 183 -0.10 3.16 8.07
C GLU A 183 -0.64 1.99 8.91
N LYS A 184 -1.93 2.05 9.21
CA LYS A 184 -2.62 0.98 9.92
C LYS A 184 -2.82 -0.23 8.99
N PRO A 185 -2.53 -1.47 9.42
CA PRO A 185 -2.58 -2.63 8.55
C PRO A 185 -3.99 -3.21 8.40
N LEU A 186 -4.23 -3.89 7.28
CA LEU A 186 -5.25 -4.93 7.17
C LEU A 186 -4.73 -6.17 7.90
N VAL A 187 -5.44 -6.65 8.92
CA VAL A 187 -5.01 -7.79 9.73
C VAL A 187 -5.84 -9.01 9.39
N ILE A 188 -5.21 -10.02 8.82
CA ILE A 188 -5.83 -11.29 8.46
C ILE A 188 -5.55 -12.29 9.57
N TYR A 189 -6.60 -12.84 10.18
CA TYR A 189 -6.52 -14.05 10.99
C TYR A 189 -7.23 -15.18 10.25
N GLY A 190 -6.49 -16.23 9.91
CA GLY A 190 -7.09 -17.34 9.18
C GLY A 190 -6.30 -18.65 9.18
N THR A 191 -6.53 -19.41 8.13
CA THR A 191 -6.17 -20.83 8.01
C THR A 191 -4.92 -21.05 7.14
N SER A 192 -4.77 -22.26 6.58
CA SER A 192 -3.78 -22.59 5.56
C SER A 192 -3.93 -21.75 4.28
N ILE A 193 -5.16 -21.42 3.91
CA ILE A 193 -5.49 -20.63 2.72
C ILE A 193 -4.96 -19.20 2.91
N ALA A 194 -5.27 -18.58 4.05
CA ALA A 194 -4.72 -17.28 4.44
C ALA A 194 -3.18 -17.29 4.47
N GLN A 195 -2.57 -18.35 5.03
CA GLN A 195 -1.12 -18.49 5.04
C GLN A 195 -0.52 -18.58 3.63
N GLY A 196 -1.30 -19.02 2.64
CA GLY A 196 -0.95 -19.01 1.22
C GLY A 196 -0.89 -20.38 0.55
N ALA A 197 -1.44 -21.44 1.17
CA ALA A 197 -1.55 -22.74 0.52
C ALA A 197 -2.67 -22.69 -0.54
N CYS A 198 -2.44 -22.93 -1.83
CA CYS A 198 -1.19 -23.40 -2.50
C CYS A 198 -0.75 -22.45 -3.62
N ALA A 199 -0.55 -21.18 -3.28
CA ALA A 199 0.00 -20.18 -4.19
C ALA A 199 1.34 -20.66 -4.79
N SER A 200 1.52 -20.44 -6.09
CA SER A 200 2.70 -20.92 -6.81
C SER A 200 4.00 -20.22 -6.39
N ARG A 201 3.88 -18.99 -5.86
CA ARG A 201 4.96 -18.12 -5.36
C ARG A 201 4.40 -17.12 -4.35
N PRO A 202 5.22 -16.52 -3.46
CA PRO A 202 4.75 -15.62 -2.41
C PRO A 202 3.82 -14.49 -2.85
N GLY A 203 4.09 -13.83 -3.97
CA GLY A 203 3.22 -12.77 -4.48
C GLY A 203 1.84 -13.25 -4.92
N MET A 204 1.60 -14.56 -5.05
CA MET A 204 0.28 -15.09 -5.40
C MET A 204 -0.57 -15.46 -4.19
N ALA A 205 -0.06 -15.40 -2.95
CA ALA A 205 -0.94 -15.51 -1.78
C ALA A 205 -1.94 -14.34 -1.77
N TRP A 206 -3.22 -14.61 -1.53
CA TRP A 206 -4.28 -13.60 -1.71
C TRP A 206 -4.07 -12.35 -0.84
N GLY A 207 -3.54 -12.50 0.39
CA GLY A 207 -3.17 -11.36 1.24
C GLY A 207 -2.07 -10.48 0.63
N ASN A 208 -1.13 -11.09 -0.10
CA ASN A 208 -0.08 -10.36 -0.83
C ASN A 208 -0.63 -9.72 -2.11
N ILE A 209 -1.59 -10.35 -2.78
CA ILE A 209 -2.31 -9.73 -3.91
C ILE A 209 -3.07 -8.50 -3.41
N LEU A 210 -3.76 -8.58 -2.26
CA LEU A 210 -4.41 -7.43 -1.64
C LEU A 210 -3.42 -6.31 -1.33
N ASN A 211 -2.29 -6.62 -0.70
CA ASN A 211 -1.24 -5.63 -0.42
C ASN A 211 -0.83 -4.86 -1.69
N ARG A 212 -0.60 -5.57 -2.81
CA ARG A 212 -0.21 -4.94 -4.08
C ARG A 212 -1.33 -4.16 -4.76
N LYS A 213 -2.57 -4.66 -4.67
CA LYS A 213 -3.73 -4.05 -5.34
C LYS A 213 -4.30 -2.85 -4.58
N LEU A 214 -4.22 -2.85 -3.26
CA LEU A 214 -4.76 -1.80 -2.40
C LEU A 214 -3.69 -0.81 -1.93
N GLY A 215 -2.43 -1.26 -1.77
CA GLY A 215 -1.33 -0.45 -1.24
C GLY A 215 -1.22 -0.47 0.29
N HIS A 216 -2.29 -0.84 1.01
CA HIS A 216 -2.29 -0.96 2.47
C HIS A 216 -1.28 -2.01 2.98
N PRO A 217 -0.61 -1.78 4.13
CA PRO A 217 0.10 -2.83 4.83
C PRO A 217 -0.83 -4.00 5.16
N VAL A 218 -0.34 -5.23 4.99
CA VAL A 218 -1.09 -6.45 5.32
C VAL A 218 -0.29 -7.25 6.34
N ILE A 219 -0.95 -7.64 7.42
CA ILE A 219 -0.43 -8.57 8.42
C ILE A 219 -1.14 -9.90 8.23
N ASN A 220 -0.38 -10.93 7.89
CA ASN A 220 -0.90 -12.27 7.62
C ASN A 220 -0.67 -13.19 8.82
N LEU A 221 -1.71 -13.40 9.64
CA LEU A 221 -1.75 -14.36 10.73
C LEU A 221 -2.59 -15.58 10.33
N GLY A 222 -2.36 -16.08 9.11
CA GLY A 222 -2.83 -17.38 8.66
C GLY A 222 -1.97 -18.51 9.22
N PHE A 223 -2.61 -19.52 9.81
CA PHE A 223 -1.94 -20.69 10.38
C PHE A 223 -2.61 -21.98 9.89
N SER A 224 -1.89 -22.73 9.07
CA SER A 224 -2.34 -24.00 8.49
C SER A 224 -2.90 -24.97 9.54
N GLY A 225 -4.16 -25.36 9.39
CA GLY A 225 -4.87 -26.26 10.33
C GLY A 225 -5.13 -25.68 11.72
N ASN A 226 -4.82 -24.40 11.95
CA ASN A 226 -4.69 -23.81 13.28
C ASN A 226 -5.40 -22.46 13.45
N GLY A 227 -6.12 -21.94 12.45
CA GLY A 227 -6.99 -20.78 12.63
C GLY A 227 -8.34 -21.16 13.22
N LYS A 228 -8.47 -21.26 14.55
CA LYS A 228 -9.65 -21.86 15.22
C LYS A 228 -10.38 -20.92 16.18
N LEU A 229 -10.29 -19.61 15.95
CA LEU A 229 -10.91 -18.56 16.77
C LEU A 229 -10.50 -18.60 18.25
N GLU A 230 -9.26 -18.97 18.55
CA GLU A 230 -8.82 -19.09 19.94
C GLU A 230 -8.69 -17.73 20.64
N GLU A 231 -9.14 -17.67 21.91
CA GLU A 231 -9.06 -16.45 22.74
C GLU A 231 -7.64 -15.89 22.81
N ALA A 232 -6.63 -16.76 23.01
CA ALA A 232 -5.24 -16.34 23.11
C ALA A 232 -4.73 -15.61 21.85
N LEU A 233 -5.29 -15.91 20.67
CA LEU A 233 -4.96 -15.15 19.48
C LEU A 233 -5.77 -13.86 19.38
N PHE A 234 -7.04 -13.84 19.81
CA PHE A 234 -7.79 -12.58 19.93
C PHE A 234 -7.15 -11.60 20.93
N ASP A 235 -6.54 -12.10 22.02
CA ASP A 235 -5.70 -11.30 22.91
C ASP A 235 -4.61 -10.58 22.13
N LEU A 236 -3.85 -11.31 21.32
CA LEU A 236 -2.78 -10.77 20.49
C LEU A 236 -3.31 -9.82 19.40
N LEU A 237 -4.37 -10.20 18.69
CA LEU A 237 -4.99 -9.36 17.65
C LEU A 237 -5.47 -8.02 18.21
N SER A 238 -6.01 -8.02 19.44
CA SER A 238 -6.51 -6.81 20.11
C SER A 238 -5.42 -5.76 20.40
N GLU A 239 -4.14 -6.14 20.35
CA GLU A 239 -3.01 -5.23 20.54
C GLU A 239 -2.66 -4.45 19.25
N ILE A 240 -3.17 -4.86 18.09
CA ILE A 240 -2.78 -4.32 16.80
C ILE A 240 -3.67 -3.12 16.45
N ASP A 241 -3.12 -1.93 16.19
CA ASP A 241 -3.90 -0.78 15.69
C ASP A 241 -4.27 -0.96 14.21
N ALA A 242 -5.27 -1.81 13.94
CA ALA A 242 -5.66 -2.22 12.59
C ALA A 242 -6.48 -1.16 11.84
N ARG A 243 -6.37 -1.18 10.51
CA ARG A 243 -7.31 -0.53 9.59
C ARG A 243 -8.60 -1.33 9.45
N LEU A 244 -8.47 -2.65 9.43
CA LEU A 244 -9.55 -3.64 9.33
C LEU A 244 -9.05 -4.97 9.87
N TYR A 245 -9.85 -5.65 10.68
CA TYR A 245 -9.64 -7.06 11.01
C TYR A 245 -10.45 -7.93 10.05
N ILE A 246 -9.82 -8.96 9.50
CA ILE A 246 -10.42 -9.95 8.61
C ILE A 246 -10.32 -11.31 9.31
N ILE A 247 -11.46 -11.88 9.70
CA ILE A 247 -11.54 -13.13 10.44
C ILE A 247 -12.03 -14.22 9.48
N ASP A 248 -11.08 -14.95 8.90
CA ASP A 248 -11.27 -15.98 7.86
C ASP A 248 -10.78 -17.35 8.35
N CYS A 249 -11.52 -17.90 9.34
CA CYS A 249 -11.12 -19.11 10.08
C CYS A 249 -12.00 -20.34 9.80
N MET A 250 -13.10 -20.18 9.06
CA MET A 250 -14.10 -21.25 8.90
C MET A 250 -13.55 -22.55 8.31
N PRO A 251 -12.57 -22.54 7.36
CA PRO A 251 -12.01 -23.79 6.83
C PRO A 251 -11.36 -24.71 7.86
N ASN A 252 -10.96 -24.22 9.04
CA ASN A 252 -10.43 -25.07 10.12
C ASN A 252 -11.46 -25.41 11.20
N LEU A 253 -12.72 -25.00 11.01
CA LEU A 253 -13.84 -25.21 11.91
C LEU A 253 -15.04 -25.89 11.21
N ALA A 254 -14.83 -26.45 10.03
CA ALA A 254 -15.82 -27.22 9.29
C ALA A 254 -16.11 -28.59 9.95
N GLY A 255 -17.35 -29.05 9.83
CA GLY A 255 -17.84 -30.29 10.43
C GLY A 255 -18.49 -30.09 11.80
N LYS A 256 -19.46 -30.95 12.14
CA LYS A 256 -20.36 -30.77 13.30
C LYS A 256 -19.65 -30.50 14.62
N GLU A 257 -18.61 -31.27 14.94
CA GLU A 257 -17.86 -31.12 16.19
C GLU A 257 -17.05 -29.82 16.22
N ALA A 258 -16.31 -29.52 15.14
CA ALA A 258 -15.47 -28.33 15.07
C ALA A 258 -16.29 -27.04 14.99
N SER A 259 -17.47 -27.08 14.35
CA SER A 259 -18.36 -25.92 14.23
C SER A 259 -19.05 -25.55 15.54
N ALA A 260 -19.15 -26.47 16.50
CA ALA A 260 -19.86 -26.24 17.77
C ALA A 260 -19.30 -25.06 18.59
N VAL A 261 -18.04 -24.67 18.37
CA VAL A 261 -17.41 -23.54 19.06
C VAL A 261 -17.50 -22.22 18.30
N VAL A 262 -17.90 -22.23 17.03
CA VAL A 262 -17.85 -21.05 16.13
C VAL A 262 -18.67 -19.91 16.69
N TYR A 263 -19.91 -20.18 17.10
CA TYR A 263 -20.83 -19.15 17.60
C TYR A 263 -20.23 -18.40 18.79
N GLN A 264 -19.90 -19.13 19.85
CA GLN A 264 -19.42 -18.53 21.10
C GLN A 264 -18.08 -17.82 20.91
N ARG A 265 -17.10 -18.46 20.24
CA ARG A 265 -15.77 -17.88 20.03
C ARG A 265 -15.80 -16.64 19.14
N THR A 266 -16.71 -16.58 18.18
CA THR A 266 -16.90 -15.38 17.34
C THR A 266 -17.38 -14.21 18.19
N LEU A 267 -18.40 -14.41 19.03
CA LEU A 267 -18.92 -13.35 19.91
C LEU A 267 -17.85 -12.86 20.89
N GLU A 268 -17.15 -13.78 21.55
CA GLU A 268 -16.08 -13.47 22.49
C GLU A 268 -14.91 -12.76 21.81
N GLY A 269 -14.48 -13.24 20.64
CA GLY A 269 -13.40 -12.63 19.88
C GLY A 269 -13.73 -11.22 19.40
N VAL A 270 -14.94 -11.00 18.87
CA VAL A 270 -15.41 -9.66 18.48
C VAL A 270 -15.48 -8.73 19.69
N LYS A 271 -16.02 -9.21 20.82
CA LYS A 271 -16.04 -8.44 22.07
C LYS A 271 -14.62 -8.04 22.50
N LYS A 272 -13.68 -8.98 22.47
CA LYS A 272 -12.26 -8.75 22.80
C LYS A 272 -11.64 -7.66 21.92
N LEU A 273 -11.88 -7.71 20.61
CA LEU A 273 -11.40 -6.66 19.70
C LEU A 273 -12.05 -5.31 20.01
N ARG A 274 -13.34 -5.29 20.33
CA ARG A 274 -14.10 -4.05 20.65
C ARG A 274 -13.70 -3.41 21.97
N GLU A 275 -13.12 -4.16 22.91
CA GLU A 275 -12.55 -3.61 24.14
C GLU A 275 -11.39 -2.65 23.88
N LYS A 276 -10.63 -2.84 22.78
CA LYS A 276 -9.44 -2.05 22.46
C LYS A 276 -9.49 -1.30 21.13
N SER A 277 -10.36 -1.69 20.21
CA SER A 277 -10.36 -1.17 18.84
C SER A 277 -11.74 -0.77 18.33
N ARG A 278 -11.76 0.33 17.58
CA ARG A 278 -12.92 0.80 16.79
C ARG A 278 -12.81 0.42 15.32
N ALA A 279 -11.74 -0.25 14.91
CA ALA A 279 -11.55 -0.67 13.53
C ALA A 279 -12.70 -1.58 13.08
N PRO A 280 -13.14 -1.49 11.81
CA PRO A 280 -14.04 -2.46 11.23
C PRO A 280 -13.57 -3.90 11.43
N ILE A 281 -14.52 -4.83 11.55
CA ILE A 281 -14.27 -6.27 11.61
C ILE A 281 -15.06 -6.91 10.47
N LEU A 282 -14.39 -7.70 9.63
CA LEU A 282 -15.01 -8.51 8.58
C LEU A 282 -14.99 -9.97 9.02
N LEU A 283 -16.17 -10.56 9.20
CA LEU A 283 -16.36 -11.98 9.42
C LEU A 283 -16.56 -12.68 8.07
N VAL A 284 -15.84 -13.77 7.83
CA VAL A 284 -15.83 -14.43 6.52
C VAL A 284 -16.27 -15.89 6.63
N GLU A 285 -17.22 -16.26 5.77
CA GLU A 285 -17.65 -17.65 5.59
C GLU A 285 -16.57 -18.52 4.95
N HIS A 286 -16.71 -19.83 5.12
CA HIS A 286 -16.02 -20.81 4.29
C HIS A 286 -16.49 -20.68 2.83
N ASP A 287 -15.53 -20.72 1.92
CA ASP A 287 -15.68 -20.64 0.46
C ASP A 287 -16.21 -21.92 -0.22
N GLY A 288 -16.45 -23.00 0.53
CA GLY A 288 -16.86 -24.31 0.00
C GLY A 288 -15.70 -25.26 -0.28
N TYR A 289 -16.05 -26.47 -0.76
CA TYR A 289 -15.09 -27.45 -1.26
C TYR A 289 -15.37 -27.74 -2.73
N SER A 290 -14.35 -28.02 -3.56
CA SER A 290 -14.56 -28.31 -4.99
C SER A 290 -15.42 -29.56 -5.23
N ASN A 291 -15.46 -30.49 -4.28
CA ASN A 291 -16.27 -31.71 -4.37
C ASN A 291 -17.65 -31.58 -3.70
N GLU A 292 -18.13 -30.37 -3.38
CA GLU A 292 -19.43 -30.17 -2.73
C GLU A 292 -20.61 -30.77 -3.52
N PHE A 293 -20.54 -30.75 -4.86
CA PHE A 293 -21.61 -31.30 -5.72
C PHE A 293 -21.54 -32.82 -5.88
N SER A 294 -20.42 -33.44 -5.51
CA SER A 294 -20.21 -34.89 -5.58
C SER A 294 -20.13 -35.54 -4.20
N SER A 295 -20.22 -34.76 -3.12
CA SER A 295 -20.14 -35.21 -1.74
C SER A 295 -21.03 -34.36 -0.84
N GLU A 296 -22.22 -34.88 -0.51
CA GLU A 296 -23.15 -34.24 0.44
C GLU A 296 -22.50 -34.03 1.82
N SER A 297 -21.62 -34.94 2.25
CA SER A 297 -20.89 -34.78 3.50
C SER A 297 -19.88 -33.63 3.46
N ALA A 298 -19.22 -33.38 2.32
CA ALA A 298 -18.34 -32.23 2.14
C ALA A 298 -19.15 -30.93 2.16
N GLU A 299 -20.29 -30.89 1.46
CA GLU A 299 -21.22 -29.76 1.48
C GLU A 299 -21.72 -29.46 2.90
N GLU A 300 -22.24 -30.47 3.60
CA GLU A 300 -22.78 -30.31 4.95
C GLU A 300 -21.71 -29.78 5.92
N SER A 301 -20.47 -30.27 5.78
CA SER A 301 -19.36 -29.94 6.67
C SER A 301 -19.08 -28.42 6.75
N TYR A 302 -18.94 -27.75 5.61
CA TYR A 302 -18.69 -26.31 5.62
C TYR A 302 -19.97 -25.51 5.90
N ARG A 303 -21.14 -26.00 5.46
CA ARG A 303 -22.42 -25.31 5.63
C ARG A 303 -22.78 -25.13 7.11
N VAL A 304 -22.48 -26.12 7.96
CA VAL A 304 -22.71 -26.03 9.41
C VAL A 304 -21.84 -24.93 10.04
N ALA A 305 -20.57 -24.81 9.65
CA ALA A 305 -19.69 -23.73 10.13
C ALA A 305 -20.21 -22.35 9.72
N ASN A 306 -20.62 -22.20 8.46
CA ASN A 306 -21.19 -20.95 7.94
C ASN A 306 -22.50 -20.59 8.67
N ALA A 307 -23.34 -21.56 8.99
CA ALA A 307 -24.58 -21.34 9.73
C ALA A 307 -24.32 -20.80 11.16
N GLU A 308 -23.35 -21.36 11.89
CA GLU A 308 -23.00 -20.88 13.23
C GLU A 308 -22.33 -19.49 13.18
N LEU A 309 -21.49 -19.21 12.18
CA LEU A 309 -20.92 -17.88 11.98
C LEU A 309 -22.00 -16.83 11.67
N ARG A 310 -22.93 -17.16 10.78
CA ARG A 310 -24.05 -16.30 10.42
C ARG A 310 -24.92 -15.98 11.63
N LYS A 311 -25.22 -16.99 12.45
CA LYS A 311 -25.95 -16.82 13.71
C LYS A 311 -25.22 -15.89 14.68
N ALA A 312 -23.89 -15.98 14.79
CA ALA A 312 -23.08 -15.07 15.60
C ALA A 312 -23.16 -13.64 15.06
N TYR A 313 -23.00 -13.46 13.75
CA TYR A 313 -23.14 -12.15 13.10
C TYR A 313 -24.51 -11.52 13.34
N GLU A 314 -25.60 -12.27 13.15
CA GLU A 314 -26.96 -11.80 13.43
C GLU A 314 -27.16 -11.40 14.90
N THR A 315 -26.51 -12.11 15.83
CA THR A 315 -26.53 -11.75 17.26
C THR A 315 -25.81 -10.42 17.48
N LEU A 316 -24.62 -10.23 16.91
CA LEU A 316 -23.86 -8.97 16.99
C LEU A 316 -24.64 -7.78 16.39
N GLN A 317 -25.39 -8.00 15.32
CA GLN A 317 -26.26 -6.98 14.73
C GLN A 317 -27.44 -6.63 15.65
N LYS A 318 -28.09 -7.64 16.26
CA LYS A 318 -29.18 -7.42 17.25
C LYS A 318 -28.68 -6.66 18.48
N GLU A 319 -27.46 -6.94 18.90
CA GLU A 319 -26.76 -6.23 19.99
C GLU A 319 -26.21 -4.86 19.57
N GLN A 320 -26.37 -4.48 18.30
CA GLN A 320 -25.91 -3.21 17.73
C GLN A 320 -24.41 -2.98 17.91
N VAL A 321 -23.61 -4.05 17.83
CA VAL A 321 -22.15 -3.95 17.84
C VAL A 321 -21.71 -3.19 16.59
N PRO A 322 -21.01 -2.05 16.72
CA PRO A 322 -20.72 -1.19 15.57
C PRO A 322 -19.69 -1.81 14.63
N THR A 323 -19.80 -1.46 13.35
CA THR A 323 -18.81 -1.70 12.28
C THR A 323 -18.35 -3.16 12.15
N VAL A 324 -19.27 -4.10 12.36
CA VAL A 324 -19.08 -5.52 12.02
C VAL A 324 -19.72 -5.78 10.66
N TYR A 325 -18.94 -6.36 9.74
CA TYR A 325 -19.32 -6.67 8.37
C TYR A 325 -19.20 -8.17 8.13
N TYR A 326 -19.80 -8.63 7.04
CA TYR A 326 -19.90 -10.04 6.68
C TYR A 326 -19.55 -10.24 5.21
N LEU A 327 -18.88 -11.35 4.89
CA LEU A 327 -18.60 -11.79 3.52
C LEU A 327 -19.08 -13.24 3.35
N THR A 328 -20.03 -13.47 2.44
CA THR A 328 -20.61 -14.80 2.22
C THR A 328 -19.80 -15.65 1.25
N LYS A 329 -20.03 -16.97 1.24
CA LYS A 329 -19.49 -17.91 0.23
C LYS A 329 -19.78 -17.42 -1.20
N GLU A 330 -21.00 -16.96 -1.46
CA GLU A 330 -21.43 -16.51 -2.79
C GLU A 330 -20.73 -15.23 -3.22
N GLU A 331 -20.43 -14.33 -2.27
CA GLU A 331 -19.64 -13.12 -2.55
C GLU A 331 -18.16 -13.43 -2.79
N ILE A 332 -17.60 -14.46 -2.13
CA ILE A 332 -16.27 -14.98 -2.45
C ILE A 332 -16.27 -15.54 -3.87
N GLY A 333 -17.28 -16.34 -4.23
CA GLY A 333 -17.54 -16.77 -5.59
C GLY A 333 -16.45 -17.69 -6.15
N MET A 334 -16.02 -18.68 -5.36
CA MET A 334 -14.93 -19.59 -5.74
C MET A 334 -15.32 -20.47 -6.94
N PRO A 335 -14.55 -20.48 -8.05
CA PRO A 335 -14.83 -21.35 -9.19
C PRO A 335 -14.42 -22.80 -8.91
N MET A 336 -15.02 -23.76 -9.63
CA MET A 336 -14.78 -25.20 -9.44
C MET A 336 -13.29 -25.58 -9.57
N ASP A 337 -12.60 -25.02 -10.56
CA ASP A 337 -11.18 -25.30 -10.86
C ASP A 337 -10.19 -24.50 -10.00
N ALA A 338 -10.67 -23.85 -8.95
CA ALA A 338 -9.85 -22.95 -8.13
C ALA A 338 -8.91 -23.66 -7.16
N MET A 339 -9.09 -24.96 -6.89
CA MET A 339 -8.40 -25.67 -5.80
C MET A 339 -7.54 -26.82 -6.31
N VAL A 340 -6.41 -27.05 -5.66
CA VAL A 340 -5.46 -28.13 -6.03
C VAL A 340 -5.89 -29.50 -5.51
N ASP A 341 -6.54 -29.53 -4.35
CA ASP A 341 -6.90 -30.76 -3.61
C ASP A 341 -8.35 -30.75 -3.12
N GLY A 342 -9.16 -29.81 -3.62
CA GLY A 342 -10.54 -29.60 -3.21
C GLY A 342 -10.72 -28.75 -1.95
N VAL A 343 -9.63 -28.25 -1.36
CA VAL A 343 -9.64 -27.33 -0.21
C VAL A 343 -8.75 -26.10 -0.47
N HIS A 344 -7.52 -26.30 -0.91
CA HIS A 344 -6.51 -25.25 -1.01
C HIS A 344 -6.49 -24.61 -2.40
N SER A 345 -6.55 -23.29 -2.46
CA SER A 345 -6.59 -22.56 -3.73
C SER A 345 -5.29 -22.65 -4.52
N THR A 346 -5.42 -22.83 -5.84
CA THR A 346 -4.39 -22.49 -6.84
C THR A 346 -4.29 -20.97 -6.99
N ASP A 347 -3.41 -20.48 -7.86
CA ASP A 347 -3.32 -19.05 -8.17
C ASP A 347 -4.64 -18.45 -8.70
N LEU A 348 -5.48 -19.26 -9.39
CA LEU A 348 -6.81 -18.83 -9.82
C LEU A 348 -7.71 -18.53 -8.62
N GLY A 349 -7.76 -19.45 -7.65
CA GLY A 349 -8.54 -19.26 -6.43
C GLY A 349 -7.99 -18.14 -5.55
N MET A 350 -6.66 -18.01 -5.45
CA MET A 350 -6.04 -16.91 -4.72
C MET A 350 -6.37 -15.54 -5.32
N GLN A 351 -6.44 -15.44 -6.65
CA GLN A 351 -6.85 -14.22 -7.33
C GLN A 351 -8.35 -13.92 -7.08
N GLN A 352 -9.21 -14.95 -7.11
CA GLN A 352 -10.64 -14.81 -6.79
C GLN A 352 -10.87 -14.34 -5.34
N TYR A 353 -10.14 -14.92 -4.38
CA TYR A 353 -10.08 -14.44 -3.00
C TYR A 353 -9.70 -12.96 -2.95
N ALA A 354 -8.60 -12.58 -3.59
CA ALA A 354 -8.14 -11.20 -3.56
C ALA A 354 -9.15 -10.22 -4.19
N ASP A 355 -9.82 -10.58 -5.29
CA ASP A 355 -10.78 -9.69 -5.95
C ASP A 355 -12.06 -9.50 -5.14
N SER A 356 -12.63 -10.56 -4.57
CA SER A 356 -13.82 -10.49 -3.71
C SER A 356 -13.54 -9.70 -2.44
N TYR A 357 -12.39 -9.95 -1.80
CA TYR A 357 -11.98 -9.23 -0.60
C TYR A 357 -11.66 -7.76 -0.92
N ARG A 358 -10.97 -7.46 -2.02
CA ARG A 358 -10.70 -6.08 -2.45
C ARG A 358 -12.00 -5.29 -2.59
N LYS A 359 -13.03 -5.89 -3.22
CA LYS A 359 -14.34 -5.27 -3.37
C LYS A 359 -14.96 -4.96 -2.00
N LYS A 360 -15.02 -5.96 -1.11
CA LYS A 360 -15.61 -5.80 0.23
C LYS A 360 -14.84 -4.79 1.08
N ILE A 361 -13.51 -4.79 1.02
CA ILE A 361 -12.66 -3.82 1.73
C ILE A 361 -12.91 -2.40 1.22
N GLY A 362 -13.01 -2.21 -0.10
CA GLY A 362 -13.33 -0.91 -0.69
C GLY A 362 -14.70 -0.39 -0.25
N GLU A 363 -15.69 -1.27 -0.10
CA GLU A 363 -17.01 -0.94 0.46
C GLU A 363 -16.91 -0.51 1.94
N ILE A 364 -16.20 -1.28 2.77
CA ILE A 364 -16.04 -1.03 4.22
C ILE A 364 -15.27 0.25 4.49
N LEU A 365 -14.17 0.49 3.76
CA LEU A 365 -13.28 1.62 3.98
C LEU A 365 -13.68 2.86 3.18
N HIS A 366 -14.72 2.78 2.34
CA HIS A 366 -15.11 3.84 1.41
C HIS A 366 -13.98 4.26 0.45
N GLU A 367 -13.28 3.26 -0.10
CA GLU A 367 -12.12 3.43 -0.97
C GLU A 367 -12.47 3.05 -2.41
N GLU A 368 -13.07 4.00 -3.15
CA GLU A 368 -13.46 3.78 -4.54
C GLU A 368 -12.25 3.83 -5.48
N SER A 369 -12.11 2.79 -6.32
CA SER A 369 -11.04 2.64 -7.31
C SER A 369 -11.58 2.19 -8.68
N LYS A 370 -12.49 2.98 -9.26
CA LYS A 370 -13.12 2.71 -10.57
C LYS A 370 -13.30 4.00 -11.37
N GLY A 371 -13.45 3.86 -12.69
CA GLY A 371 -13.63 4.99 -13.61
C GLY A 371 -12.35 5.35 -14.37
N PRO A 372 -12.22 6.60 -14.85
CA PRO A 372 -11.04 7.04 -15.60
C PRO A 372 -9.78 7.04 -14.72
N THR A 373 -8.60 7.12 -15.35
CA THR A 373 -7.30 7.10 -14.64
C THR A 373 -7.18 8.16 -13.56
N SER A 374 -7.80 9.33 -13.76
CA SER A 374 -7.88 10.41 -12.77
C SER A 374 -8.58 10.04 -11.45
N CYS A 375 -9.29 8.91 -11.42
CA CYS A 375 -10.04 8.38 -10.29
C CYS A 375 -9.47 7.07 -9.72
N ILE A 376 -8.39 6.52 -10.29
CA ILE A 376 -7.80 5.25 -9.83
C ILE A 376 -6.60 5.54 -8.94
N PRO A 377 -6.70 5.38 -7.61
CA PRO A 377 -5.63 5.75 -6.68
C PRO A 377 -4.30 5.08 -7.02
N CYS A 378 -3.22 5.85 -7.10
CA CYS A 378 -1.88 5.30 -7.30
C CYS A 378 -0.77 6.16 -6.67
N LYS A 379 0.37 5.53 -6.38
CA LYS A 379 1.62 6.22 -6.01
C LYS A 379 2.24 6.93 -7.23
N GLN A 380 3.25 7.77 -6.99
CA GLN A 380 4.06 8.33 -8.06
C GLN A 380 5.48 8.67 -7.61
N GLN A 381 6.40 8.75 -8.57
CA GLN A 381 7.80 9.11 -8.37
C GLN A 381 8.32 9.85 -9.62
N ARG A 382 7.55 10.83 -10.11
CA ARG A 382 7.91 11.63 -11.31
C ARG A 382 8.86 12.78 -11.01
N ASP A 383 9.01 13.13 -9.73
CA ASP A 383 9.88 14.18 -9.24
C ASP A 383 11.10 13.56 -8.51
N PRO A 384 12.23 14.28 -8.34
CA PRO A 384 13.45 13.70 -7.76
C PRO A 384 13.40 13.56 -6.23
N TYR A 385 12.43 14.18 -5.55
CA TYR A 385 12.27 14.05 -4.09
C TYR A 385 11.56 12.76 -3.70
N ASP A 386 11.73 12.32 -2.46
CA ASP A 386 11.08 11.11 -1.95
C ASP A 386 9.59 11.34 -1.65
N TRP A 387 8.73 11.04 -2.63
CA TRP A 387 7.29 11.24 -2.51
C TRP A 387 6.71 10.43 -1.34
N TYR A 388 7.09 9.17 -1.22
CA TYR A 388 6.63 8.31 -0.14
C TYR A 388 7.19 8.74 1.22
N GLY A 389 8.47 9.16 1.26
CA GLY A 389 9.06 9.72 2.47
C GLY A 389 8.29 10.94 3.01
N ARG A 390 7.82 11.83 2.12
CA ARG A 390 6.97 12.96 2.51
C ARG A 390 5.61 12.53 3.06
N HIS A 391 4.99 11.51 2.47
CA HIS A 391 3.74 10.95 2.96
C HIS A 391 3.88 10.42 4.39
N GLU A 392 4.92 9.60 4.65
CA GLU A 392 5.23 9.09 5.98
C GLU A 392 5.51 10.20 7.00
N GLU A 393 6.20 11.27 6.58
CA GLU A 393 6.43 12.45 7.42
C GLU A 393 5.11 13.16 7.78
N ILE A 394 4.18 13.29 6.84
CA ILE A 394 2.85 13.88 7.09
C ILE A 394 2.06 13.03 8.09
N LEU A 395 2.03 11.70 7.93
CA LEU A 395 1.37 10.80 8.87
C LEU A 395 1.94 10.96 10.29
N LYS A 396 3.26 10.95 10.41
CA LYS A 396 3.96 11.17 11.69
C LYS A 396 3.60 12.51 12.31
N LEU A 397 3.69 13.61 11.55
CA LEU A 397 3.44 14.95 12.06
C LEU A 397 1.96 15.17 12.42
N ASN A 398 1.02 14.58 11.69
CA ASN A 398 -0.42 14.63 12.01
C ASN A 398 -0.73 13.91 13.33
N LYS A 399 -0.07 12.77 13.59
CA LYS A 399 -0.19 12.05 14.86
C LYS A 399 0.41 12.83 16.03
N GLN A 400 1.54 13.52 15.81
CA GLN A 400 2.21 14.33 16.84
C GLN A 400 1.48 15.64 17.14
N SER A 401 0.98 16.32 16.12
CA SER A 401 0.26 17.58 16.21
C SER A 401 -0.85 17.63 15.17
N ALA A 402 -2.05 17.29 15.61
CA ALA A 402 -3.25 17.30 14.79
C ALA A 402 -3.50 18.70 14.18
N PRO A 403 -3.57 18.83 12.84
CA PRO A 403 -3.82 20.11 12.19
C PRO A 403 -5.29 20.52 12.32
N GLU A 404 -5.53 21.81 12.50
CA GLU A 404 -6.86 22.40 12.38
C GLU A 404 -7.14 22.92 10.96
N VAL A 405 -6.08 23.20 10.18
CA VAL A 405 -6.19 23.57 8.78
C VAL A 405 -5.28 22.70 7.91
N VAL A 406 -5.81 22.21 6.81
CA VAL A 406 -5.11 21.33 5.87
C VAL A 406 -5.12 21.94 4.48
N MET A 407 -3.95 22.02 3.85
CA MET A 407 -3.77 22.49 2.47
C MET A 407 -3.39 21.31 1.57
N ILE A 408 -4.32 20.78 0.78
CA ILE A 408 -4.11 19.66 -0.13
C ILE A 408 -3.84 20.18 -1.53
N GLY A 409 -2.76 19.74 -2.17
CA GLY A 409 -2.55 20.07 -3.57
C GLY A 409 -1.31 19.46 -4.21
N ASN A 410 -0.93 20.05 -5.34
CA ASN A 410 0.25 19.68 -6.11
C ASN A 410 1.48 20.56 -5.78
N SER A 411 2.43 20.70 -6.73
CA SER A 411 3.63 21.54 -6.60
C SER A 411 3.33 22.99 -6.22
N ILE A 412 2.20 23.55 -6.65
CA ILE A 412 1.77 24.91 -6.28
C ILE A 412 1.55 25.02 -4.77
N THR A 413 0.95 24.01 -4.14
CA THR A 413 0.77 24.00 -2.68
C THR A 413 2.07 23.60 -1.98
N HIS A 414 2.78 22.62 -2.55
CA HIS A 414 4.05 22.11 -2.02
C HIS A 414 5.08 23.24 -1.82
N PHE A 415 5.20 24.15 -2.79
CA PHE A 415 6.20 25.22 -2.77
C PHE A 415 5.73 26.53 -2.13
N TRP A 416 4.54 26.58 -1.55
CA TRP A 416 4.07 27.80 -0.89
C TRP A 416 4.87 28.06 0.41
N GLY A 417 4.86 27.10 1.33
CA GLY A 417 5.48 27.18 2.65
C GLY A 417 4.86 26.18 3.63
N GLY A 418 5.21 26.24 4.91
CA GLY A 418 4.63 25.39 5.94
C GLY A 418 5.15 23.96 5.99
N GLU A 419 4.75 23.24 7.04
CA GLU A 419 5.27 21.90 7.32
C GLU A 419 4.45 20.78 6.65
N PRO A 420 5.09 19.70 6.16
CA PRO A 420 6.55 19.53 6.09
C PRO A 420 7.17 20.41 5.03
N ILE A 421 8.33 20.99 5.36
CA ILE A 421 9.01 21.98 4.54
C ILE A 421 9.46 21.35 3.22
N ALA A 422 9.08 21.96 2.10
CA ALA A 422 9.56 21.56 0.78
C ALA A 422 10.99 22.08 0.54
N HIS A 423 11.73 21.41 -0.35
CA HIS A 423 13.07 21.83 -0.79
C HIS A 423 13.08 23.23 -1.46
N ASN A 424 11.90 23.71 -1.85
CA ASN A 424 11.65 24.96 -2.55
C ASN A 424 10.50 25.68 -1.83
N GLN A 425 10.66 26.97 -1.52
CA GLN A 425 9.65 27.79 -0.84
C GLN A 425 9.56 29.18 -1.46
N PHE A 426 8.41 29.55 -2.01
CA PHE A 426 8.26 30.79 -2.78
C PHE A 426 7.26 31.77 -2.16
N GLY A 427 6.61 31.41 -1.05
CA GLY A 427 5.57 32.24 -0.44
C GLY A 427 5.51 32.19 1.09
N THR A 428 6.60 31.81 1.78
CA THR A 428 6.64 31.59 3.24
C THR A 428 6.06 32.76 4.04
N GLU A 429 6.41 34.02 3.72
CA GLU A 429 5.88 35.20 4.43
C GLU A 429 4.33 35.27 4.36
N SER A 430 3.77 35.00 3.18
CA SER A 430 2.31 35.01 2.99
C SER A 430 1.62 33.85 3.70
N TRP A 431 2.27 32.67 3.75
CA TRP A 431 1.80 31.50 4.48
C TRP A 431 1.75 31.78 5.99
N ASP A 432 2.87 32.25 6.55
CA ASP A 432 3.00 32.53 7.98
C ASP A 432 2.01 33.61 8.43
N LYS A 433 1.83 34.65 7.62
CA LYS A 433 0.85 35.71 7.88
C LYS A 433 -0.60 35.20 7.82
N LEU A 434 -0.91 34.33 6.87
CA LEU A 434 -2.26 33.77 6.69
C LEU A 434 -2.65 32.85 7.84
N PHE A 435 -1.72 32.01 8.30
CA PHE A 435 -1.97 30.96 9.27
C PHE A 435 -1.40 31.25 10.66
N LYS A 436 -1.04 32.50 10.94
CA LYS A 436 -0.50 32.92 12.24
C LYS A 436 -1.40 32.43 13.39
N GLY A 437 -0.83 31.63 14.30
CA GLY A 437 -1.52 31.07 15.46
C GLY A 437 -2.38 29.83 15.18
N LYS A 438 -2.38 29.30 13.95
CA LYS A 438 -3.12 28.09 13.57
C LYS A 438 -2.17 26.90 13.41
N ARG A 439 -2.65 25.69 13.73
CA ARG A 439 -1.94 24.44 13.41
C ARG A 439 -2.28 24.02 11.98
N VAL A 440 -1.32 24.18 11.08
CA VAL A 440 -1.49 23.94 9.64
C VAL A 440 -0.62 22.79 9.17
N ARG A 441 -1.16 21.98 8.23
CA ARG A 441 -0.38 20.98 7.50
C ARG A 441 -0.44 21.21 5.99
N ASN A 442 0.74 21.20 5.36
CA ASN A 442 0.89 21.27 3.91
C ASN A 442 0.95 19.86 3.29
N LEU A 443 -0.18 19.43 2.71
CA LEU A 443 -0.37 18.19 1.95
C LEU A 443 -0.18 18.44 0.44
N GLY A 444 0.68 19.39 0.09
CA GLY A 444 1.16 19.68 -1.25
C GLY A 444 2.29 18.75 -1.66
N PHE A 445 2.21 18.17 -2.86
CA PHE A 445 3.20 17.26 -3.42
C PHE A 445 3.52 17.62 -4.87
N GLY A 446 4.80 17.70 -5.23
CA GLY A 446 5.22 17.92 -6.62
C GLY A 446 4.65 16.84 -7.57
N TRP A 447 4.20 17.23 -8.76
CA TRP A 447 3.63 16.34 -9.80
C TRP A 447 2.37 15.55 -9.46
N ASP A 448 1.75 15.78 -8.30
CA ASP A 448 0.51 15.10 -7.95
C ASP A 448 -0.63 15.46 -8.90
N LYS A 449 -1.30 14.41 -9.35
CA LYS A 449 -2.59 14.42 -10.03
C LYS A 449 -3.70 14.03 -9.04
N THR A 450 -4.96 14.09 -9.47
CA THR A 450 -6.11 13.73 -8.62
C THR A 450 -6.01 12.31 -8.05
N GLU A 451 -5.57 11.34 -8.84
CA GLU A 451 -5.38 9.96 -8.42
C GLU A 451 -4.30 9.77 -7.34
N ASN A 452 -3.29 10.63 -7.31
CA ASN A 452 -2.24 10.57 -6.30
C ASN A 452 -2.75 11.11 -4.96
N VAL A 453 -3.54 12.18 -5.01
CA VAL A 453 -4.25 12.70 -3.82
C VAL A 453 -5.23 11.67 -3.26
N LEU A 454 -5.98 10.98 -4.12
CA LEU A 454 -6.89 9.90 -3.70
C LEU A 454 -6.15 8.81 -2.94
N TRP A 455 -5.00 8.36 -3.47
CA TRP A 455 -4.18 7.37 -2.80
C TRP A 455 -3.79 7.85 -1.40
N ARG A 456 -3.27 9.07 -1.28
CA ARG A 456 -2.83 9.63 0.02
C ARG A 456 -3.96 9.76 1.05
N ILE A 457 -5.17 10.12 0.61
CA ILE A 457 -6.34 10.18 1.49
C ILE A 457 -6.73 8.78 1.99
N TYR A 458 -6.71 7.78 1.11
CA TYR A 458 -7.02 6.40 1.49
C TYR A 458 -5.95 5.81 2.42
N HIS A 459 -4.71 6.26 2.28
CA HIS A 459 -3.55 5.84 3.08
C HIS A 459 -3.30 6.77 4.29
N GLY A 460 -4.36 7.45 4.78
CA GLY A 460 -4.39 7.97 6.15
C GLY A 460 -4.03 9.44 6.35
N GLU A 461 -3.74 10.23 5.32
CA GLU A 461 -3.35 11.64 5.52
C GLU A 461 -4.42 12.51 6.17
N LEU A 462 -5.69 12.08 6.12
CA LEU A 462 -6.83 12.76 6.75
C LEU A 462 -7.45 11.96 7.90
N ASP A 463 -6.78 10.92 8.40
CA ASP A 463 -7.32 10.06 9.44
C ASP A 463 -6.82 10.46 10.84
N GLY A 464 -7.63 10.16 11.87
CA GLY A 464 -7.21 10.31 13.27
C GLY A 464 -7.30 11.73 13.86
N PHE A 465 -7.81 12.72 13.12
CA PHE A 465 -8.06 14.07 13.61
C PHE A 465 -9.32 14.68 12.97
N GLN A 466 -9.76 15.85 13.45
CA GLN A 466 -10.85 16.62 12.85
C GLN A 466 -10.33 18.00 12.45
N ALA A 467 -10.15 18.23 11.14
CA ALA A 467 -9.82 19.54 10.63
C ALA A 467 -11.01 20.49 10.74
N GLN A 468 -10.74 21.78 10.97
CA GLN A 468 -11.74 22.84 10.88
C GLN A 468 -11.88 23.31 9.45
N ASN A 469 -10.77 23.50 8.73
CA ASN A 469 -10.75 23.95 7.35
C ASN A 469 -9.86 23.06 6.49
N ILE A 470 -10.33 22.74 5.29
CA ILE A 470 -9.54 22.03 4.27
C ILE A 470 -9.62 22.83 2.99
N PHE A 471 -8.46 23.15 2.41
CA PHE A 471 -8.38 23.75 1.09
C PHE A 471 -7.81 22.73 0.11
N LEU A 472 -8.46 22.55 -1.03
CA LEU A 472 -8.05 21.66 -2.10
C LEU A 472 -7.70 22.46 -3.36
N LEU A 473 -6.47 22.30 -3.86
CA LEU A 473 -6.03 22.82 -5.16
C LEU A 473 -5.32 21.72 -5.95
N ILE A 474 -6.04 21.10 -6.89
CA ILE A 474 -5.53 19.97 -7.68
C ILE A 474 -6.11 20.01 -9.10
N GLY A 475 -5.50 19.26 -10.03
CA GLY A 475 -5.98 19.10 -11.41
C GLY A 475 -5.05 19.64 -12.49
N THR A 476 -4.17 20.61 -12.17
CA THR A 476 -3.25 21.21 -13.18
C THR A 476 -2.35 20.17 -13.89
N ASN A 477 -1.92 19.14 -13.16
CA ASN A 477 -1.06 18.08 -13.70
C ASN A 477 -1.85 17.03 -14.51
N ASN A 478 -3.18 16.96 -14.35
CA ASN A 478 -4.03 16.10 -15.15
C ASN A 478 -4.30 16.67 -16.55
N LEU A 479 -4.16 17.99 -16.74
CA LEU A 479 -4.46 18.67 -18.01
C LEU A 479 -3.73 18.03 -19.21
N LEU A 480 -2.50 17.55 -19.03
CA LEU A 480 -1.73 16.94 -20.13
C LEU A 480 -2.13 15.50 -20.47
N PHE A 481 -2.91 14.83 -19.62
CA PHE A 481 -3.14 13.38 -19.71
C PHE A 481 -4.62 12.99 -19.75
N ASN A 482 -5.50 13.90 -19.33
CA ASN A 482 -6.92 13.64 -19.15
C ASN A 482 -7.76 14.63 -19.93
N THR A 483 -8.97 14.18 -20.31
CA THR A 483 -10.00 15.07 -20.85
C THR A 483 -10.56 15.97 -19.76
N ASP A 484 -11.25 17.04 -20.14
CA ASP A 484 -11.80 18.02 -19.18
C ASP A 484 -12.79 17.35 -18.20
N ASP A 485 -13.66 16.46 -18.71
CA ASP A 485 -14.59 15.69 -17.90
C ASP A 485 -13.88 14.76 -16.92
N GLU A 486 -12.78 14.13 -17.34
CA GLU A 486 -11.96 13.27 -16.47
C GLU A 486 -11.27 14.07 -15.37
N VAL A 487 -10.79 15.29 -15.67
CA VAL A 487 -10.20 16.19 -14.65
C VAL A 487 -11.27 16.58 -13.63
N ILE A 488 -12.45 17.00 -14.09
CA ILE A 488 -13.58 17.39 -13.23
C ILE A 488 -14.03 16.22 -12.36
N GLU A 489 -14.19 15.02 -12.95
CA GLU A 489 -14.58 13.82 -12.23
C GLU A 489 -13.53 13.42 -11.18
N GLY A 490 -12.25 13.51 -11.52
CA GLY A 490 -11.14 13.28 -10.58
C GLY A 490 -11.17 14.24 -9.39
N ILE A 491 -11.40 15.54 -9.62
CA ILE A 491 -11.53 16.53 -8.54
C ILE A 491 -12.76 16.22 -7.69
N CYS A 492 -13.91 15.90 -8.30
CA CYS A 492 -15.12 15.53 -7.58
C CYS A 492 -14.92 14.27 -6.73
N ARG A 493 -14.13 13.30 -7.23
CA ARG A 493 -13.76 12.09 -6.48
C ARG A 493 -12.93 12.44 -5.25
N VAL A 494 -11.95 13.33 -5.37
CA VAL A 494 -11.16 13.82 -4.24
C VAL A 494 -12.04 14.55 -3.23
N VAL A 495 -12.95 15.42 -3.68
CA VAL A 495 -13.91 16.11 -2.79
C VAL A 495 -14.75 15.11 -2.01
N LYS A 496 -15.26 14.06 -2.67
CA LYS A 496 -15.99 12.98 -2.00
C LYS A 496 -15.11 12.29 -0.94
N ALA A 497 -13.90 11.88 -1.31
CA ALA A 497 -12.98 11.21 -0.39
C ALA A 497 -12.65 12.08 0.84
N ILE A 498 -12.41 13.39 0.64
CA ILE A 498 -12.21 14.32 1.76
C ILE A 498 -13.45 14.36 2.66
N ARG A 499 -14.66 14.40 2.09
CA ARG A 499 -15.90 14.45 2.86
C ARG A 499 -16.16 13.20 3.69
N GLU A 500 -15.84 12.02 3.16
CA GLU A 500 -15.94 10.76 3.92
C GLU A 500 -14.97 10.74 5.11
N ARG A 501 -13.76 11.30 4.98
CA ARG A 501 -12.77 11.35 6.07
C ARG A 501 -13.00 12.51 7.05
N GLN A 502 -13.46 13.64 6.54
CA GLN A 502 -13.55 14.91 7.27
C GLN A 502 -14.95 15.53 7.08
N PRO A 503 -16.03 14.88 7.58
CA PRO A 503 -17.41 15.29 7.32
C PRO A 503 -17.80 16.62 7.98
N ARG A 504 -17.03 17.09 8.97
CA ARG A 504 -17.30 18.34 9.70
C ARG A 504 -16.45 19.52 9.25
N ALA A 505 -15.42 19.29 8.45
CA ALA A 505 -14.52 20.35 8.04
C ALA A 505 -15.20 21.28 7.03
N LYS A 506 -14.91 22.58 7.08
CA LYS A 506 -15.23 23.50 5.98
C LYS A 506 -14.29 23.20 4.81
N LEU A 507 -14.83 22.64 3.72
CA LEU A 507 -14.07 22.32 2.51
C LEU A 507 -14.17 23.44 1.49
N CYS A 508 -13.03 24.01 1.16
CA CYS A 508 -12.86 25.00 0.12
C CYS A 508 -12.12 24.38 -1.08
N VAL A 509 -12.81 24.26 -2.22
CA VAL A 509 -12.23 23.78 -3.47
C VAL A 509 -11.77 24.99 -4.28
N MET A 510 -10.47 25.15 -4.42
CA MET A 510 -9.88 26.20 -5.25
C MET A 510 -9.91 25.74 -6.70
N GLY A 511 -10.40 26.61 -7.60
CA GLY A 511 -10.29 26.40 -9.04
C GLY A 511 -8.83 26.20 -9.46
N ILE A 512 -8.61 25.49 -10.56
CA ILE A 512 -7.26 25.27 -11.09
C ILE A 512 -6.67 26.65 -11.40
N LEU A 513 -5.49 26.95 -10.85
CA LEU A 513 -4.88 28.26 -11.09
C LEU A 513 -4.61 28.44 -12.60
N PRO A 514 -4.83 29.66 -13.14
CA PRO A 514 -4.44 30.00 -14.50
C PRO A 514 -2.97 29.63 -14.76
N ARG A 515 -2.74 29.02 -15.91
CA ARG A 515 -1.43 28.54 -16.35
C ARG A 515 -1.19 29.03 -17.76
N LYS A 516 0.04 29.47 -18.02
CA LYS A 516 0.49 29.92 -19.34
C LYS A 516 0.09 28.90 -20.42
N GLU A 517 -0.52 29.40 -21.50
CA GLU A 517 -0.95 28.63 -22.68
C GLU A 517 -2.09 27.63 -22.41
N MET A 518 -2.71 27.66 -21.23
CA MET A 518 -3.84 26.79 -20.85
C MET A 518 -5.03 27.56 -20.27
N GLU A 519 -5.00 28.89 -20.28
CA GLU A 519 -5.95 29.78 -19.61
C GLU A 519 -7.39 29.51 -20.03
N THR A 520 -7.66 29.45 -21.35
CA THR A 520 -9.02 29.21 -21.88
C THR A 520 -9.58 27.87 -21.42
N ARG A 521 -8.76 26.81 -21.50
CA ARG A 521 -9.17 25.47 -21.11
C ARG A 521 -9.44 25.39 -19.61
N ILE A 522 -8.56 25.99 -18.79
CA ILE A 522 -8.73 26.05 -17.34
C ILE A 522 -10.00 26.81 -16.96
N ALA A 523 -10.26 27.96 -17.60
CA ALA A 523 -11.48 28.73 -17.34
C ALA A 523 -12.76 27.93 -17.66
N GLN A 524 -12.75 27.13 -18.74
CA GLN A 524 -13.85 26.23 -19.09
C GLN A 524 -14.04 25.12 -18.04
N ILE A 525 -12.95 24.46 -17.63
CA ILE A 525 -12.96 23.43 -16.59
C ILE A 525 -13.49 23.99 -15.28
N ASP A 526 -12.98 25.14 -14.84
CA ASP A 526 -13.37 25.75 -13.56
C ASP A 526 -14.83 26.20 -13.55
N ALA A 527 -15.34 26.74 -14.67
CA ALA A 527 -16.76 27.07 -14.79
C ALA A 527 -17.65 25.82 -14.68
N ALA A 528 -17.27 24.74 -15.34
CA ALA A 528 -17.99 23.46 -15.27
C ALA A 528 -17.88 22.81 -13.88
N LEU A 529 -16.70 22.87 -13.26
CA LEU A 529 -16.45 22.37 -11.90
C LEU A 529 -17.27 23.15 -10.86
N GLN A 530 -17.30 24.49 -10.94
CA GLN A 530 -18.13 25.32 -10.08
C GLN A 530 -19.61 24.92 -10.18
N LYS A 531 -20.11 24.71 -11.41
CA LYS A 531 -21.48 24.24 -11.62
C LYS A 531 -21.73 22.87 -11.01
N ARG A 532 -20.78 21.93 -11.11
CA ARG A 532 -20.90 20.56 -10.59
C ARG A 532 -20.81 20.47 -9.06
N LEU A 533 -20.07 21.39 -8.45
CA LEU A 533 -19.94 21.51 -7.00
C LEU A 533 -21.06 22.35 -6.37
N ASN A 534 -21.85 23.08 -7.16
CA ASN A 534 -22.98 23.85 -6.64
C ASN A 534 -23.99 22.94 -5.91
N GLY A 535 -24.43 23.36 -4.73
CA GLY A 535 -25.33 22.58 -3.87
C GLY A 535 -24.68 21.36 -3.20
N LYS A 536 -23.37 21.13 -3.37
CA LYS A 536 -22.60 20.19 -2.55
C LYS A 536 -22.15 20.89 -1.28
N ASP A 537 -21.82 20.11 -0.25
CA ASP A 537 -21.24 20.60 1.00
C ASP A 537 -19.76 21.01 0.80
N CYS A 538 -19.49 21.99 -0.05
CA CYS A 538 -18.17 22.58 -0.24
C CYS A 538 -18.31 23.97 -0.86
N THR A 539 -17.31 24.82 -0.68
CA THR A 539 -17.26 26.16 -1.29
C THR A 539 -16.25 26.19 -2.42
N PHE A 540 -16.67 26.52 -3.63
CA PHE A 540 -15.76 26.78 -4.74
C PHE A 540 -15.17 28.19 -4.65
N ILE A 541 -13.84 28.32 -4.80
CA ILE A 541 -13.11 29.58 -4.76
C ILE A 541 -12.46 29.81 -6.13
N ASN A 542 -12.91 30.84 -6.85
CA ASN A 542 -12.28 31.28 -8.08
C ASN A 542 -11.12 32.25 -7.77
N LEU A 543 -9.89 31.80 -8.03
CA LEU A 543 -8.68 32.60 -7.83
C LEU A 543 -8.17 33.29 -9.10
N ALA A 544 -8.74 32.97 -10.28
CA ALA A 544 -8.28 33.52 -11.55
C ALA A 544 -8.26 35.08 -11.58
N PRO A 545 -9.27 35.80 -11.06
CA PRO A 545 -9.26 37.27 -11.06
C PRO A 545 -8.11 37.92 -10.27
N GLN A 546 -7.39 37.16 -9.44
CA GLN A 546 -6.22 37.65 -8.71
C GLN A 546 -4.90 37.44 -9.45
N LEU A 547 -4.92 36.62 -10.52
CA LEU A 547 -3.74 36.10 -11.20
C LEU A 547 -3.74 36.39 -12.71
N THR A 548 -4.83 36.94 -13.24
CA THR A 548 -4.98 37.29 -14.66
C THR A 548 -5.21 38.77 -14.86
N HIS A 549 -4.88 39.25 -16.06
CA HIS A 549 -5.38 40.51 -16.59
C HIS A 549 -6.88 40.42 -16.93
N LYS A 550 -7.47 41.56 -17.32
CA LYS A 550 -8.91 41.64 -17.68
C LYS A 550 -9.28 40.82 -18.91
N ASP A 551 -8.32 40.54 -19.79
CA ASP A 551 -8.49 39.70 -20.98
C ASP A 551 -8.39 38.20 -20.68
N GLY A 552 -8.15 37.81 -19.42
CA GLY A 552 -8.04 36.41 -18.99
C GLY A 552 -6.64 35.80 -19.15
N THR A 553 -5.67 36.54 -19.71
CA THR A 553 -4.27 36.09 -19.77
C THR A 553 -3.61 36.18 -18.41
N ILE A 554 -2.66 35.29 -18.11
CA ILE A 554 -1.95 35.35 -16.83
C ILE A 554 -1.15 36.64 -16.70
N ASP A 555 -1.12 37.22 -15.50
CA ASP A 555 -0.16 38.25 -15.16
C ASP A 555 1.19 37.60 -14.87
N HIS A 556 2.06 37.56 -15.88
CA HIS A 556 3.38 36.94 -15.79
C HIS A 556 4.22 37.44 -14.61
N SER A 557 3.99 38.66 -14.12
CA SER A 557 4.72 39.22 -12.97
C SER A 557 4.39 38.53 -11.65
N LEU A 558 3.32 37.74 -11.58
CA LEU A 558 2.88 36.99 -10.39
C LEU A 558 3.35 35.54 -10.38
N PHE A 559 4.02 35.07 -11.44
CA PHE A 559 4.50 33.70 -11.59
C PHE A 559 6.01 33.67 -11.77
N ARG A 560 6.60 32.50 -11.54
CA ARG A 560 8.03 32.26 -11.81
C ARG A 560 8.28 31.68 -13.19
N ASP A 561 7.39 30.79 -13.62
CA ASP A 561 7.51 30.00 -14.86
C ASP A 561 6.18 29.91 -15.63
N GLY A 562 5.18 30.72 -15.26
CA GLY A 562 3.84 30.67 -15.82
C GLY A 562 2.94 29.55 -15.25
N LEU A 563 3.40 28.83 -14.21
CA LEU A 563 2.61 27.83 -13.47
C LEU A 563 2.68 28.08 -11.95
N HIS A 564 3.88 28.27 -11.41
CA HIS A 564 4.11 28.44 -9.98
C HIS A 564 4.05 29.92 -9.61
N PRO A 565 3.16 30.34 -8.68
CA PRO A 565 3.15 31.70 -8.17
C PRO A 565 4.49 32.07 -7.54
N ASN A 566 4.87 33.34 -7.63
CA ASN A 566 5.96 33.90 -6.84
C ASN A 566 5.42 34.48 -5.52
N ALA A 567 6.28 35.17 -4.75
CA ALA A 567 5.89 35.72 -3.45
C ALA A 567 4.68 36.66 -3.52
N GLU A 568 4.59 37.54 -4.53
CA GLU A 568 3.45 38.44 -4.71
C GLU A 568 2.20 37.66 -5.19
N GLY A 569 2.36 36.69 -6.09
CA GLY A 569 1.27 35.80 -6.50
C GLY A 569 0.65 35.05 -5.31
N TYR A 570 1.47 34.44 -4.45
CA TYR A 570 1.01 33.78 -3.22
C TYR A 570 0.35 34.76 -2.25
N LYS A 571 0.86 35.99 -2.11
CA LYS A 571 0.25 37.02 -1.28
C LYS A 571 -1.16 37.40 -1.77
N ARG A 572 -1.38 37.46 -3.09
CA ARG A 572 -2.71 37.68 -3.70
C ARG A 572 -3.67 36.54 -3.37
N ILE A 573 -3.21 35.30 -3.50
CA ILE A 573 -3.98 34.10 -3.13
C ILE A 573 -4.33 34.12 -1.63
N ALA A 574 -3.34 34.37 -0.77
CA ALA A 574 -3.50 34.44 0.68
C ALA A 574 -4.58 35.45 1.10
N LYS A 575 -4.61 36.61 0.44
CA LYS A 575 -5.60 37.66 0.72
C LYS A 575 -7.03 37.17 0.52
N VAL A 576 -7.28 36.36 -0.51
CA VAL A 576 -8.60 35.75 -0.76
C VAL A 576 -8.89 34.67 0.26
N LEU A 577 -7.95 33.74 0.50
CA LEU A 577 -8.16 32.62 1.42
C LEU A 577 -8.44 33.06 2.86
N LYS A 578 -7.92 34.22 3.28
CA LYS A 578 -8.22 34.81 4.59
C LYS A 578 -9.71 34.97 4.87
N GLY A 579 -10.53 35.23 3.84
CA GLY A 579 -11.99 35.33 3.98
C GLY A 579 -12.71 34.01 4.29
N TYR A 580 -12.00 32.89 4.19
CA TYR A 580 -12.55 31.55 4.36
C TYR A 580 -12.07 30.83 5.64
N LEU A 581 -11.16 31.43 6.41
CA LEU A 581 -10.49 30.85 7.58
C LEU A 581 -11.16 31.04 8.94
#